data_AF-A0A9P1F2T4-F1
#
_entry.id   AF-A0A9P1F2T4-F1
#
_cell.length_a   1.000
_cell.length_b   1.000
_cell.length_c   1.000
_cell.angle_alpha   90.00
_cell.angle_beta   90.00
_cell.angle_gamma   90.00
#
_symmetry.space_group_name_H-M   'P 1'
#
loop_
_entity.id
_entity.type
_entity.pdbx_description
1 polymer ?
#
loop_
_entity_poly.entity_id
_entity_poly.type
_entity_poly.pdbx_seq_one_letter_code
_entity_poly.pdbx_strand_id
1 'polypeptide(L)'
;MDRVEIMVNETKGDGLNVRVAHGVNSWPDLVDQLHEPFLNKSMMIEGDVFMQAHRRPRHRAVPVMKADTKIADRITFKEWLREVATMHKAIKINFRSNEVVRPVLQDLYASQADPTSPVLQYPVILHANVFRSPRSVETEVDPSTFVEKTRDLFPDATLSLGWTKQANFSHLHAKYKKMSWRQLFHILEYISRLDQPVMLSVRLSVAAHSKEQLLWLLGMHQSISLLLWSDTDDHVTNWAPILELRRSTTKNRILYDLDPKHRKFLQTETNEPIVTPATFSLQDWQAVEFSSAGSQLSTVVRSEKGPAFLGEPTALLLSKLAPPKFPSEQKVTGKVHFLPKKVAESVNLDENSGVSIYLMDKIQDIDSPKITNSLEVFIGFDGKVKITNGEVKNLPYYETKSIGQLPESDCYGFEVTDMGWRVKLDAWTAECGDEKMRKRRTVTLELDTPFKKHRNLRNVVVSKKGDSAVDFLLEELRHSSSASLSFSLISALLLTISIIYLL
;
A
#
# COMPACT_ATOMS: atom_id res chain seq x y z
N MET A 1 -9.42 14.10 -13.30
CA MET A 1 -10.00 12.87 -13.86
C MET A 1 -8.84 11.93 -14.13
N ASP A 2 -8.76 10.85 -13.36
CA ASP A 2 -7.71 9.84 -13.53
C ASP A 2 -7.93 9.12 -14.88
N ARG A 3 -6.89 8.86 -15.67
CA ARG A 3 -7.06 8.23 -17.01
C ARG A 3 -7.64 6.81 -16.95
N VAL A 4 -7.58 6.16 -15.79
CA VAL A 4 -8.32 4.92 -15.50
C VAL A 4 -9.83 5.17 -15.60
N GLU A 5 -10.34 6.34 -15.21
CA GLU A 5 -11.77 6.73 -15.32
C GLU A 5 -12.27 6.78 -16.78
N ILE A 6 -11.38 6.94 -17.77
CA ILE A 6 -11.77 6.89 -19.19
C ILE A 6 -12.13 5.46 -19.58
N MET A 7 -11.34 4.47 -19.16
CA MET A 7 -11.68 3.06 -19.35
C MET A 7 -12.95 2.67 -18.58
N VAL A 8 -13.28 3.39 -17.51
CA VAL A 8 -14.43 3.12 -16.63
C VAL A 8 -15.78 3.44 -17.25
N ASN A 9 -15.87 4.54 -18.00
CA ASN A 9 -17.11 4.87 -18.69
C ASN A 9 -17.44 3.83 -19.77
N GLU A 10 -16.42 3.29 -20.43
CA GLU A 10 -16.59 2.26 -21.46
C GLU A 10 -16.88 0.86 -20.88
N THR A 11 -16.46 0.57 -19.64
CA THR A 11 -16.67 -0.75 -18.99
C THR A 11 -18.01 -0.91 -18.27
N LYS A 12 -18.92 0.08 -18.37
CA LYS A 12 -20.19 0.11 -17.59
C LYS A 12 -19.98 -0.06 -16.08
N GLY A 13 -18.81 0.37 -15.57
CA GLY A 13 -18.48 0.26 -14.16
C GLY A 13 -18.04 -1.13 -13.68
N ASP A 14 -17.62 -2.04 -14.55
CA ASP A 14 -17.00 -3.32 -14.14
C ASP A 14 -15.76 -3.62 -14.98
N GLY A 15 -14.58 -3.62 -14.35
CA GLY A 15 -13.31 -3.91 -15.01
C GLY A 15 -13.22 -5.31 -15.66
N LEU A 16 -14.18 -6.21 -15.39
CA LEU A 16 -14.29 -7.50 -16.08
C LEU A 16 -14.65 -7.37 -17.56
N ASN A 17 -15.24 -6.25 -17.95
CA ASN A 17 -15.65 -5.95 -19.32
C ASN A 17 -14.48 -5.49 -20.19
N VAL A 18 -13.31 -5.18 -19.61
CA VAL A 18 -12.12 -4.81 -20.39
C VAL A 18 -11.68 -5.98 -21.25
N ARG A 19 -11.49 -5.69 -22.54
CA ARG A 19 -10.89 -6.61 -23.52
C ARG A 19 -9.60 -6.02 -24.05
N VAL A 20 -8.56 -6.84 -24.07
CA VAL A 20 -7.22 -6.45 -24.48
C VAL A 20 -6.85 -7.22 -25.75
N ALA A 21 -6.35 -6.52 -26.76
CA ALA A 21 -5.69 -7.12 -27.90
C ALA A 21 -4.20 -7.29 -27.56
N HIS A 22 -3.81 -8.53 -27.27
CA HIS A 22 -2.44 -8.85 -26.86
C HIS A 22 -1.51 -9.03 -28.06
N GLY A 23 -0.24 -8.69 -27.85
CA GLY A 23 0.84 -9.04 -28.77
C GLY A 23 0.68 -8.42 -30.16
N VAL A 24 0.07 -7.24 -30.26
CA VAL A 24 -0.13 -6.53 -31.52
C VAL A 24 1.20 -5.92 -31.93
N ASN A 25 2.04 -6.73 -32.59
CA ASN A 25 3.46 -6.44 -32.79
C ASN A 25 3.88 -6.46 -34.26
N SER A 26 2.96 -6.68 -35.18
CA SER A 26 3.22 -6.75 -36.62
C SER A 26 2.16 -6.01 -37.45
N TRP A 27 2.47 -5.73 -38.71
CA TRP A 27 1.51 -5.14 -39.65
C TRP A 27 0.22 -5.97 -39.77
N PRO A 28 0.27 -7.32 -39.93
CA PRO A 28 -0.93 -8.15 -39.88
C PRO A 28 -1.76 -7.95 -38.62
N ASP A 29 -1.13 -7.92 -37.44
CA ASP A 29 -1.87 -7.73 -36.19
C ASP A 29 -2.58 -6.38 -36.15
N LEU A 30 -1.93 -5.30 -36.63
CA LEU A 30 -2.53 -3.97 -36.72
C LEU A 30 -3.73 -3.95 -37.67
N VAL A 31 -3.62 -4.62 -38.82
CA VAL A 31 -4.71 -4.73 -39.79
C VAL A 31 -5.89 -5.52 -39.21
N ASP A 32 -5.62 -6.59 -38.46
CA ASP A 32 -6.65 -7.36 -37.78
C ASP A 32 -7.38 -6.51 -36.72
N GLN A 33 -6.65 -5.65 -36.01
CA GLN A 33 -7.24 -4.73 -35.03
C GLN A 33 -8.09 -3.63 -35.65
N LEU A 34 -7.78 -3.18 -36.87
CA LEU A 34 -8.59 -2.20 -37.61
C LEU A 34 -9.90 -2.79 -38.11
N HIS A 35 -9.91 -4.08 -38.44
CA HIS A 35 -11.09 -4.77 -38.99
C HIS A 35 -11.82 -5.63 -37.96
N GLU A 36 -11.55 -5.46 -36.66
CA GLU A 36 -12.18 -6.26 -35.63
C GLU A 36 -13.72 -6.05 -35.59
N PRO A 37 -14.52 -7.11 -35.41
CA PRO A 37 -15.97 -6.95 -35.32
C PRO A 37 -16.39 -6.09 -34.14
N PHE A 38 -17.37 -5.19 -34.32
CA PHE A 38 -17.85 -4.27 -33.28
C PHE A 38 -18.23 -4.97 -31.95
N LEU A 39 -18.86 -6.15 -32.02
CA LEU A 39 -19.27 -6.92 -30.83
C LEU A 39 -18.09 -7.50 -30.03
N ASN A 40 -16.92 -7.60 -30.66
CA ASN A 40 -15.69 -8.11 -30.05
C ASN A 40 -14.59 -7.05 -29.95
N LYS A 41 -14.96 -5.78 -30.12
CA LYS A 41 -14.02 -4.67 -30.12
C LYS A 41 -13.18 -4.66 -28.84
N SER A 42 -11.86 -4.69 -29.01
CA SER A 42 -10.93 -4.51 -27.90
C SER A 42 -10.90 -3.04 -27.46
N MET A 43 -10.71 -2.83 -26.17
CA MET A 43 -10.66 -1.49 -25.56
C MET A 43 -9.22 -1.01 -25.37
N MET A 44 -8.29 -1.96 -25.32
CA MET A 44 -6.86 -1.72 -25.13
C MET A 44 -6.05 -2.54 -26.13
N ILE A 45 -5.03 -1.92 -26.71
CA ILE A 45 -4.02 -2.58 -27.53
C ILE A 45 -2.73 -2.69 -26.71
N GLU A 46 -2.14 -3.88 -26.71
CA GLU A 46 -0.88 -4.16 -26.04
C GLU A 46 0.20 -4.50 -27.07
N GLY A 47 1.33 -3.78 -26.97
CA GLY A 47 2.51 -3.99 -27.82
C GLY A 47 3.78 -4.18 -26.98
N ASP A 48 4.63 -5.09 -27.43
CA ASP A 48 5.90 -5.44 -26.81
C ASP A 48 7.08 -4.80 -27.53
N VAL A 49 7.88 -4.01 -26.80
CA VAL A 49 9.00 -3.28 -27.40
C VAL A 49 10.34 -3.82 -26.90
N PHE A 50 11.26 -4.02 -27.84
CA PHE A 50 12.64 -4.42 -27.57
C PHE A 50 13.61 -3.58 -28.39
N MET A 51 14.88 -3.59 -28.00
CA MET A 51 15.95 -3.03 -28.83
C MET A 51 16.31 -3.98 -29.97
N GLN A 52 16.42 -3.46 -31.18
CA GLN A 52 16.90 -4.24 -32.31
C GLN A 52 18.40 -4.57 -32.12
N ALA A 53 18.70 -5.84 -31.88
CA ALA A 53 20.07 -6.34 -31.79
C ALA A 53 20.81 -6.16 -33.12
N HIS A 54 21.76 -5.24 -33.18
CA HIS A 54 22.63 -5.05 -34.34
C HIS A 54 23.94 -5.81 -34.16
N ARG A 55 24.39 -6.52 -35.20
CA ARG A 55 25.72 -7.18 -35.21
C ARG A 55 26.88 -6.19 -35.33
N ARG A 56 26.62 -4.90 -35.60
CA ARG A 56 27.65 -3.88 -35.85
C ARG A 56 27.45 -2.67 -34.92
N PRO A 57 28.48 -2.23 -34.17
CA PRO A 57 28.38 -1.18 -33.16
C PRO A 57 28.10 0.24 -33.69
N ARG A 58 28.09 0.47 -35.01
CA ARG A 58 27.91 1.80 -35.62
C ARG A 58 26.47 2.15 -35.99
N HIS A 59 25.53 1.23 -35.86
CA HIS A 59 24.12 1.51 -36.15
C HIS A 59 23.42 2.04 -34.89
N ARG A 60 22.58 3.06 -35.07
CA ARG A 60 21.73 3.57 -33.99
C ARG A 60 20.84 2.43 -33.49
N ALA A 61 20.76 2.25 -32.19
CA ALA A 61 19.87 1.29 -31.60
C ALA A 61 18.42 1.78 -31.79
N VAL A 62 17.59 1.02 -32.49
CA VAL A 62 16.20 1.38 -32.83
C VAL A 62 15.23 0.49 -32.04
N PRO A 63 14.25 1.07 -31.33
CA PRO A 63 13.17 0.30 -30.72
C PRO A 63 12.25 -0.31 -31.78
N VAL A 64 11.99 -1.60 -31.65
CA VAL A 64 11.14 -2.37 -32.57
C VAL A 64 10.13 -3.21 -31.80
N MET A 65 8.98 -3.46 -32.42
CA MET A 65 7.97 -4.34 -31.83
C MET A 65 8.41 -5.80 -31.90
N LYS A 66 7.99 -6.61 -30.93
CA LYS A 66 8.38 -8.02 -30.80
C LYS A 66 7.67 -8.89 -31.84
N ALA A 67 8.32 -9.14 -32.97
CA ALA A 67 7.83 -10.10 -33.95
C ALA A 67 8.55 -11.46 -33.84
N ASP A 68 7.77 -12.54 -33.82
CA ASP A 68 8.27 -13.93 -33.94
C ASP A 68 8.73 -14.25 -35.38
N THR A 69 8.40 -13.38 -36.34
CA THR A 69 8.76 -13.51 -37.77
C THR A 69 10.19 -13.04 -38.06
N LYS A 70 10.62 -13.22 -39.32
CA LYS A 70 11.98 -12.87 -39.77
C LYS A 70 12.27 -11.38 -39.52
N ILE A 71 13.55 -11.06 -39.27
CA ILE A 71 14.04 -9.71 -38.92
C ILE A 71 13.60 -8.61 -39.91
N ALA A 72 13.35 -8.96 -41.18
CA ALA A 72 12.97 -8.02 -42.23
C ALA A 72 11.54 -7.46 -42.10
N ASP A 73 10.64 -8.13 -41.37
CA ASP A 73 9.23 -7.73 -41.25
C ASP A 73 8.93 -6.99 -39.94
N ARG A 74 9.98 -6.54 -39.23
CA ARG A 74 9.85 -5.86 -37.94
C ARG A 74 9.41 -4.41 -38.14
N ILE A 75 8.29 -4.06 -37.51
CA ILE A 75 7.81 -2.68 -37.43
C ILE A 75 8.58 -1.92 -36.35
N THR A 76 8.97 -0.68 -36.64
CA THR A 76 9.57 0.19 -35.62
C THR A 76 8.51 0.64 -34.62
N PHE A 77 8.95 0.98 -33.40
CA PHE A 77 8.03 1.52 -32.39
C PHE A 77 7.32 2.80 -32.86
N LYS A 78 8.01 3.66 -33.63
CA LYS A 78 7.42 4.91 -34.17
C LYS A 78 6.30 4.64 -35.16
N GLU A 79 6.52 3.71 -36.08
CA GLU A 79 5.51 3.31 -37.06
C GLU A 79 4.31 2.71 -36.32
N TRP A 80 4.56 1.77 -35.40
CA TRP A 80 3.51 1.17 -34.58
C TRP A 80 2.71 2.23 -33.81
N LEU A 81 3.38 3.17 -33.15
CA LEU A 81 2.76 4.23 -32.36
C LEU A 81 1.83 5.10 -33.22
N ARG A 82 2.25 5.45 -34.45
CA ARG A 82 1.45 6.25 -35.39
C ARG A 82 0.15 5.54 -35.73
N GLU A 83 0.20 4.24 -36.00
CA GLU A 83 -0.98 3.46 -36.35
C GLU A 83 -1.92 3.33 -35.15
N VAL A 84 -1.43 2.86 -33.99
CA VAL A 84 -2.30 2.61 -32.83
C VAL A 84 -2.89 3.89 -32.23
N ALA A 85 -2.22 5.03 -32.38
CA ALA A 85 -2.74 6.33 -31.94
C ALA A 85 -4.07 6.71 -32.63
N THR A 86 -4.32 6.19 -33.84
CA THR A 86 -5.56 6.43 -34.59
C THR A 86 -6.67 5.42 -34.31
N MET A 87 -6.40 4.35 -33.55
CA MET A 87 -7.35 3.25 -33.35
C MET A 87 -8.40 3.49 -32.26
N HIS A 88 -8.33 4.64 -31.58
CA HIS A 88 -9.29 5.03 -30.52
C HIS A 88 -9.39 4.00 -29.37
N LYS A 89 -8.24 3.50 -28.89
CA LYS A 89 -8.12 2.50 -27.82
C LYS A 89 -7.04 2.93 -26.83
N ALA A 90 -7.12 2.44 -25.59
CA ALA A 90 -6.00 2.56 -24.66
C ALA A 90 -4.75 1.85 -25.21
N ILE A 91 -3.58 2.44 -25.01
CA ILE A 91 -2.31 1.92 -25.55
C ILE A 91 -1.47 1.43 -24.38
N LYS A 92 -1.21 0.13 -24.31
CA LYS A 92 -0.30 -0.48 -23.33
C LYS A 92 1.01 -0.86 -23.99
N ILE A 93 2.10 -0.24 -23.53
CA ILE A 93 3.44 -0.43 -24.07
C ILE A 93 4.24 -1.24 -23.06
N ASN A 94 4.64 -2.45 -23.43
CA ASN A 94 5.42 -3.34 -22.59
C ASN A 94 6.92 -3.16 -22.89
N PHE A 95 7.65 -2.67 -21.90
CA PHE A 95 9.10 -2.55 -21.91
C PHE A 95 9.71 -3.86 -21.44
N ARG A 96 10.50 -4.48 -22.30
CA ARG A 96 10.99 -5.85 -22.08
C ARG A 96 12.47 -5.94 -21.71
N SER A 97 13.17 -4.81 -21.67
CA SER A 97 14.59 -4.72 -21.28
C SER A 97 14.96 -3.30 -20.84
N ASN A 98 16.04 -3.13 -20.09
CA ASN A 98 16.51 -1.81 -19.64
C ASN A 98 16.89 -0.88 -20.79
N GLU A 99 17.48 -1.44 -21.84
CA GLU A 99 18.00 -0.69 -22.99
C GLU A 99 16.88 0.02 -23.78
N VAL A 100 15.65 -0.49 -23.69
CA VAL A 100 14.49 0.04 -24.45
C VAL A 100 13.78 1.20 -23.74
N VAL A 101 13.97 1.34 -22.42
CA VAL A 101 13.25 2.32 -21.59
C VAL A 101 13.44 3.74 -22.10
N ARG A 102 14.69 4.19 -22.19
CA ARG A 102 14.99 5.57 -22.57
C ARG A 102 14.61 5.87 -24.02
N PRO A 103 14.99 5.06 -25.03
CA PRO A 103 14.63 5.34 -26.42
C PRO A 103 13.12 5.43 -26.67
N VAL A 104 12.31 4.53 -26.10
CA VAL A 104 10.85 4.53 -26.30
C VAL A 104 10.20 5.75 -25.64
N LEU A 105 10.65 6.13 -24.44
CA LEU A 105 10.14 7.33 -23.78
C LEU A 105 10.51 8.61 -24.54
N GLN A 106 11.71 8.66 -25.13
CA GLN A 106 12.11 9.76 -26.00
C GLN A 106 11.26 9.85 -27.27
N ASP A 107 10.92 8.70 -27.87
CA ASP A 107 10.05 8.64 -29.03
C ASP A 107 8.61 9.07 -28.70
N LEU A 108 8.08 8.67 -27.54
CA LEU A 108 6.79 9.12 -27.01
C LEU A 108 6.77 10.63 -26.77
N TYR A 109 7.79 11.15 -26.09
CA TYR A 109 7.94 12.58 -25.83
C TYR A 109 8.03 13.39 -27.14
N ALA A 110 8.84 12.93 -28.10
CA ALA A 110 8.97 13.56 -29.41
C ALA A 110 7.64 13.52 -30.20
N SER A 111 6.90 12.41 -30.11
CA SER A 111 5.58 12.30 -30.75
C SER A 111 4.55 13.27 -30.17
N GLN A 112 4.65 13.64 -28.89
CA GLN A 112 3.77 14.64 -28.29
C GLN A 112 4.19 16.08 -28.63
N ALA A 113 5.49 16.31 -28.84
CA ALA A 113 6.03 17.62 -29.19
C ALA A 113 5.89 17.96 -30.69
N ASP A 114 5.77 16.95 -31.55
CA ASP A 114 5.62 17.12 -32.99
C ASP A 114 4.16 17.43 -33.38
N PRO A 115 3.86 18.63 -33.91
CA PRO A 115 2.50 19.01 -34.28
C PRO A 115 1.93 18.20 -35.46
N THR A 116 2.77 17.46 -36.20
CA THR A 116 2.34 16.60 -37.31
C THR A 116 2.04 15.17 -36.87
N SER A 117 2.39 14.80 -35.64
CA SER A 117 2.15 13.47 -35.09
C SER A 117 0.72 13.35 -34.53
N PRO A 118 0.08 12.16 -34.62
CA PRO A 118 -1.26 11.96 -34.05
C PRO A 118 -1.29 12.25 -32.55
N VAL A 119 -2.30 13.00 -32.10
CA VAL A 119 -2.50 13.28 -30.68
C VAL A 119 -2.91 12.00 -29.96
N LEU A 120 -2.20 11.66 -28.88
CA LEU A 120 -2.53 10.52 -28.01
C LEU A 120 -3.74 10.87 -27.14
N GLN A 121 -4.94 10.76 -27.71
CA GLN A 121 -6.22 11.10 -27.06
C GLN A 121 -6.65 10.07 -26.00
N TYR A 122 -6.13 8.84 -26.07
CA TYR A 122 -6.52 7.73 -25.19
C TYR A 122 -5.45 7.43 -24.14
N PRO A 123 -5.82 6.76 -23.03
CA PRO A 123 -4.87 6.41 -21.97
C PRO A 123 -3.66 5.63 -22.50
N VAL A 124 -2.47 6.08 -22.10
CA VAL A 124 -1.21 5.38 -22.34
C VAL A 124 -0.79 4.70 -21.04
N ILE A 125 -0.53 3.41 -21.10
CA ILE A 125 -0.09 2.58 -19.98
C ILE A 125 1.33 2.11 -20.28
N LEU A 126 2.27 2.52 -19.45
CA LEU A 126 3.68 2.15 -19.60
C LEU A 126 3.95 0.98 -18.65
N HIS A 127 4.11 -0.22 -19.21
CA HIS A 127 4.22 -1.45 -18.45
C HIS A 127 5.63 -2.03 -18.47
N ALA A 128 6.14 -2.41 -17.31
CA ALA A 128 7.38 -3.19 -17.22
C ALA A 128 7.29 -4.26 -16.12
N ASN A 129 7.97 -5.38 -16.37
CA ASN A 129 8.20 -6.40 -15.37
C ASN A 129 9.42 -6.02 -14.55
N VAL A 130 9.19 -5.32 -13.43
CA VAL A 130 10.24 -4.79 -12.56
C VAL A 130 10.46 -5.63 -11.31
N PHE A 131 9.59 -6.60 -11.06
CA PHE A 131 9.69 -7.51 -9.92
C PHE A 131 9.95 -8.96 -10.40
N ARG A 132 10.90 -9.66 -9.80
CA ARG A 132 11.15 -11.06 -10.14
C ARG A 132 10.09 -12.02 -9.58
N SER A 133 9.52 -12.85 -10.45
CA SER A 133 8.73 -14.01 -10.02
C SER A 133 9.61 -15.12 -9.43
N PRO A 134 9.14 -15.90 -8.43
CA PRO A 134 9.93 -16.93 -7.78
C PRO A 134 10.41 -18.05 -8.72
N ARG A 135 11.72 -18.14 -8.99
CA ARG A 135 12.34 -19.05 -9.99
C ARG A 135 12.18 -18.62 -11.45
N SER A 136 11.78 -17.38 -11.72
CA SER A 136 11.90 -16.83 -13.08
C SER A 136 13.36 -16.68 -13.48
N VAL A 137 13.66 -17.00 -14.74
CA VAL A 137 14.97 -16.79 -15.38
C VAL A 137 15.02 -15.53 -16.23
N GLU A 138 13.87 -14.86 -16.43
CA GLU A 138 13.82 -13.59 -17.15
C GLU A 138 14.52 -12.50 -16.33
N THR A 139 15.18 -11.59 -17.05
CA THR A 139 15.79 -10.40 -16.44
C THR A 139 14.71 -9.36 -16.25
N GLU A 140 14.61 -8.82 -15.03
CA GLU A 140 13.69 -7.72 -14.71
C GLU A 140 14.20 -6.40 -15.28
N VAL A 141 13.26 -5.51 -15.60
CA VAL A 141 13.59 -4.11 -15.89
C VAL A 141 13.90 -3.43 -14.57
N ASP A 142 14.97 -2.65 -14.52
CA ASP A 142 15.41 -1.92 -13.34
C ASP A 142 14.29 -0.96 -12.88
N PRO A 143 13.72 -1.18 -11.68
CA PRO A 143 12.56 -0.43 -11.22
C PRO A 143 12.86 1.07 -11.08
N SER A 144 14.03 1.42 -10.54
CA SER A 144 14.44 2.82 -10.35
C SER A 144 14.54 3.55 -11.68
N THR A 145 15.26 2.99 -12.65
CA THR A 145 15.41 3.56 -14.00
C THR A 145 14.06 3.69 -14.68
N PHE A 146 13.20 2.67 -14.60
CA PHE A 146 11.89 2.72 -15.24
C PHE A 146 10.99 3.79 -14.62
N VAL A 147 10.83 3.78 -13.29
CA VAL A 147 9.97 4.71 -12.56
C VAL A 147 10.45 6.16 -12.69
N GLU A 148 11.75 6.43 -12.53
CA GLU A 148 12.29 7.79 -12.66
C GLU A 148 12.13 8.32 -14.08
N LYS A 149 12.46 7.52 -15.11
CA LYS A 149 12.39 8.00 -16.50
C LYS A 149 10.95 8.18 -16.98
N THR A 150 10.04 7.32 -16.57
CA THR A 150 8.61 7.49 -16.88
C THR A 150 8.07 8.75 -16.25
N ARG A 151 8.35 8.98 -14.96
CA ARG A 151 7.99 10.22 -14.26
C ARG A 151 8.57 11.46 -14.95
N ASP A 152 9.84 11.43 -15.33
CA ASP A 152 10.52 12.61 -15.87
C ASP A 152 10.12 12.94 -17.32
N LEU A 153 9.89 11.92 -18.16
CA LEU A 153 9.67 12.10 -19.60
C LEU A 153 8.20 11.98 -20.03
N PHE A 154 7.38 11.28 -19.25
CA PHE A 154 5.98 11.00 -19.61
C PHE A 154 5.07 10.86 -18.37
N PRO A 155 4.98 11.89 -17.51
CA PRO A 155 4.26 11.84 -16.22
C PRO A 155 2.75 11.64 -16.35
N ASP A 156 2.17 11.90 -17.53
CA ASP A 156 0.74 11.78 -17.75
C ASP A 156 0.27 10.34 -18.05
N ALA A 157 1.19 9.38 -18.20
CA ALA A 157 0.83 7.97 -18.38
C ALA A 157 0.45 7.30 -17.06
N THR A 158 -0.32 6.23 -17.18
CA THR A 158 -0.46 5.26 -16.09
C THR A 158 0.80 4.39 -16.06
N LEU A 159 1.52 4.39 -14.95
CA LEU A 159 2.65 3.51 -14.72
C LEU A 159 2.13 2.13 -14.33
N SER A 160 2.46 1.09 -15.10
CA SER A 160 2.12 -0.30 -14.77
C SER A 160 3.34 -1.11 -14.37
N LEU A 161 3.32 -1.67 -13.17
CA LEU A 161 4.41 -2.51 -12.64
C LEU A 161 3.95 -3.96 -12.54
N GLY A 162 4.74 -4.87 -13.10
CA GLY A 162 4.44 -6.31 -13.12
C GLY A 162 5.59 -7.17 -12.66
N TRP A 163 5.36 -8.49 -12.74
CA TRP A 163 6.34 -9.51 -12.41
C TRP A 163 6.84 -10.22 -13.65
N THR A 164 8.11 -10.63 -13.63
CA THR A 164 8.69 -11.43 -14.72
C THR A 164 7.91 -12.72 -14.95
N LYS A 165 7.82 -13.17 -16.20
CA LYS A 165 7.10 -14.39 -16.54
C LYS A 165 7.90 -15.59 -16.03
N GLN A 166 7.18 -16.65 -15.69
CA GLN A 166 7.78 -17.88 -15.21
C GLN A 166 7.07 -19.11 -15.80
N ALA A 167 7.85 -19.99 -16.42
CA ALA A 167 7.37 -21.30 -16.85
C ALA A 167 6.96 -22.15 -15.63
N ASN A 168 5.86 -22.88 -15.74
CA ASN A 168 5.38 -23.80 -14.71
C ASN A 168 5.03 -23.14 -13.36
N PHE A 169 4.72 -21.83 -13.35
CA PHE A 169 4.35 -21.10 -12.12
C PHE A 169 3.18 -21.79 -11.38
N SER A 170 2.23 -22.36 -12.12
CA SER A 170 1.09 -23.08 -11.58
C SER A 170 1.45 -24.35 -10.81
N HIS A 171 2.65 -24.90 -10.96
CA HIS A 171 3.13 -26.05 -10.18
C HIS A 171 3.87 -25.64 -8.89
N LEU A 172 4.08 -24.34 -8.66
CA LEU A 172 4.70 -23.89 -7.42
C LEU A 172 3.77 -24.14 -6.22
N HIS A 173 4.39 -24.39 -5.07
CA HIS A 173 3.69 -24.44 -3.80
C HIS A 173 3.04 -23.08 -3.49
N ALA A 174 1.86 -23.07 -2.84
CA ALA A 174 1.09 -21.85 -2.53
C ALA A 174 1.91 -20.78 -1.79
N LYS A 175 2.85 -21.20 -0.93
CA LYS A 175 3.78 -20.29 -0.23
C LYS A 175 4.65 -19.41 -1.14
N TYR A 176 4.87 -19.84 -2.39
CA TYR A 176 5.60 -19.06 -3.42
C TYR A 176 4.64 -18.34 -4.37
N LYS A 177 3.34 -18.61 -4.27
CA LYS A 177 2.28 -17.95 -5.04
C LYS A 177 1.60 -16.87 -4.20
N LYS A 178 2.35 -16.14 -3.38
CA LYS A 178 1.84 -15.04 -2.56
C LYS A 178 2.81 -13.87 -2.57
N MET A 179 2.25 -12.67 -2.54
CA MET A 179 2.93 -11.43 -2.22
C MET A 179 3.07 -11.32 -0.70
N SER A 180 4.32 -11.32 -0.23
CA SER A 180 4.63 -11.06 1.18
C SER A 180 4.51 -9.57 1.50
N TRP A 181 4.34 -9.23 2.78
CA TRP A 181 4.41 -7.83 3.24
C TRP A 181 5.77 -7.18 2.95
N ARG A 182 6.87 -7.94 3.03
CA ARG A 182 8.20 -7.44 2.62
C ARG A 182 8.24 -7.03 1.15
N GLN A 183 7.64 -7.83 0.26
CA GLN A 183 7.51 -7.46 -1.16
C GLN A 183 6.61 -6.24 -1.33
N LEU A 184 5.53 -6.14 -0.55
CA LEU A 184 4.66 -4.97 -0.58
C LEU A 184 5.42 -3.69 -0.20
N PHE A 185 6.24 -3.74 0.83
CA PHE A 185 7.03 -2.59 1.28
C PHE A 185 8.09 -2.21 0.24
N HIS A 186 8.68 -3.21 -0.43
CA HIS A 186 9.56 -2.97 -1.58
C HIS A 186 8.82 -2.31 -2.75
N ILE A 187 7.57 -2.67 -3.02
CA ILE A 187 6.75 -1.97 -4.03
C ILE A 187 6.54 -0.50 -3.63
N LEU A 188 6.28 -0.23 -2.34
CA LEU A 188 6.05 1.12 -1.83
C LEU A 188 7.24 2.07 -2.02
N GLU A 189 8.47 1.54 -2.02
CA GLU A 189 9.68 2.31 -2.31
C GLU A 189 9.60 3.04 -3.67
N TYR A 190 8.92 2.43 -4.64
CA TYR A 190 8.81 2.98 -6.00
C TYR A 190 7.52 3.77 -6.23
N ILE A 191 6.43 3.42 -5.55
CA ILE A 191 5.11 3.98 -5.90
C ILE A 191 4.64 5.10 -4.97
N SER A 192 5.07 5.12 -3.71
CA SER A 192 4.49 6.00 -2.68
C SER A 192 4.68 7.51 -2.94
N ARG A 193 5.70 7.90 -3.71
CA ARG A 193 6.02 9.31 -4.04
C ARG A 193 5.62 9.70 -5.48
N LEU A 194 4.84 8.86 -6.15
CA LEU A 194 4.41 9.14 -7.52
C LEU A 194 3.11 9.94 -7.53
N ASP A 195 3.08 11.02 -8.30
CA ASP A 195 1.83 11.72 -8.58
C ASP A 195 1.05 11.06 -9.75
N GLN A 196 1.77 10.34 -10.62
CA GLN A 196 1.17 9.62 -11.75
C GLN A 196 0.33 8.40 -11.30
N PRO A 197 -0.78 8.07 -11.98
CA PRO A 197 -1.58 6.89 -11.67
C PRO A 197 -0.77 5.60 -11.76
N VAL A 198 -0.94 4.70 -10.79
CA VAL A 198 -0.19 3.44 -10.71
C VAL A 198 -1.13 2.25 -10.87
N MET A 199 -0.71 1.29 -11.70
CA MET A 199 -1.40 0.02 -11.91
C MET A 199 -0.48 -1.16 -11.59
N LEU A 200 -0.84 -1.96 -10.60
CA LEU A 200 -0.08 -3.18 -10.27
C LEU A 200 -0.65 -4.38 -11.04
N SER A 201 0.15 -4.99 -11.91
CA SER A 201 -0.24 -6.15 -12.72
C SER A 201 0.06 -7.45 -11.97
N VAL A 202 -0.96 -8.09 -11.41
CA VAL A 202 -0.82 -9.24 -10.50
C VAL A 202 -1.44 -10.48 -11.12
N ARG A 203 -0.71 -11.59 -11.13
CA ARG A 203 -1.25 -12.88 -11.58
C ARG A 203 -2.38 -13.33 -10.65
N LEU A 204 -3.48 -13.82 -11.21
CA LEU A 204 -4.71 -14.18 -10.49
C LEU A 204 -4.44 -15.20 -9.38
N SER A 205 -3.59 -16.20 -9.63
CA SER A 205 -3.20 -17.20 -8.64
C SER A 205 -2.39 -16.61 -7.47
N VAL A 206 -1.68 -15.50 -7.67
CA VAL A 206 -1.01 -14.75 -6.61
C VAL A 206 -2.02 -13.93 -5.82
N ALA A 207 -2.90 -13.21 -6.52
CA ALA A 207 -3.95 -12.42 -5.88
C ALA A 207 -4.84 -13.27 -4.95
N ALA A 208 -5.14 -14.51 -5.35
CA ALA A 208 -5.91 -15.45 -4.54
C ALA A 208 -5.26 -15.79 -3.18
N HIS A 209 -3.94 -15.60 -3.02
CA HIS A 209 -3.23 -15.82 -1.77
C HIS A 209 -2.64 -14.53 -1.17
N SER A 210 -3.09 -13.35 -1.61
CA SER A 210 -2.51 -12.06 -1.22
C SER A 210 -3.56 -10.99 -0.98
N LYS A 211 -4.76 -11.42 -0.60
CA LYS A 211 -5.92 -10.55 -0.38
C LYS A 211 -5.61 -9.39 0.56
N GLU A 212 -5.01 -9.66 1.72
CA GLU A 212 -4.73 -8.63 2.72
C GLU A 212 -3.77 -7.55 2.19
N GLN A 213 -2.70 -7.94 1.50
CA GLN A 213 -1.74 -7.00 0.89
C GLN A 213 -2.40 -6.16 -0.21
N LEU A 214 -3.23 -6.79 -1.05
CA LEU A 214 -3.92 -6.12 -2.15
C LEU A 214 -5.02 -5.18 -1.65
N LEU A 215 -5.80 -5.56 -0.64
CA LEU A 215 -6.76 -4.68 0.02
C LEU A 215 -6.05 -3.51 0.71
N TRP A 216 -4.88 -3.74 1.32
CA TRP A 216 -4.10 -2.67 1.91
C TRP A 216 -3.62 -1.66 0.85
N LEU A 217 -3.11 -2.12 -0.30
CA LEU A 217 -2.74 -1.24 -1.41
C LEU A 217 -3.93 -0.45 -1.94
N LEU A 218 -5.07 -1.11 -2.12
CA LEU A 218 -6.28 -0.44 -2.57
C LEU A 218 -6.84 0.53 -1.52
N GLY A 219 -6.59 0.32 -0.24
CA GLY A 219 -6.97 1.26 0.81
C GLY A 219 -6.09 2.51 0.91
N MET A 220 -5.02 2.62 0.10
CA MET A 220 -4.16 3.81 0.09
C MET A 220 -4.89 5.05 -0.44
N HIS A 221 -4.48 6.22 0.06
CA HIS A 221 -4.98 7.52 -0.42
C HIS A 221 -4.61 7.78 -1.89
N GLN A 222 -3.46 7.28 -2.34
CA GLN A 222 -3.02 7.37 -3.73
C GLN A 222 -3.91 6.49 -4.64
N SER A 223 -4.17 6.95 -5.88
CA SER A 223 -4.96 6.22 -6.87
C SER A 223 -4.19 5.02 -7.44
N ILE A 224 -4.20 3.92 -6.69
CA ILE A 224 -3.66 2.62 -7.12
C ILE A 224 -4.78 1.78 -7.71
N SER A 225 -4.52 1.20 -8.88
CA SER A 225 -5.38 0.19 -9.52
C SER A 225 -4.66 -1.15 -9.61
N LEU A 226 -5.44 -2.24 -9.71
CA LEU A 226 -4.92 -3.58 -9.98
C LEU A 226 -5.33 -4.03 -11.39
N LEU A 227 -4.41 -4.70 -12.08
CA LEU A 227 -4.72 -5.52 -13.25
C LEU A 227 -4.52 -6.97 -12.86
N LEU A 228 -5.61 -7.71 -12.69
CA LEU A 228 -5.56 -9.15 -12.40
C LEU A 228 -5.53 -9.92 -13.72
N TRP A 229 -4.45 -10.64 -13.98
CA TRP A 229 -4.30 -11.41 -15.22
C TRP A 229 -4.13 -12.91 -14.96
N SER A 230 -4.49 -13.76 -15.92
CA SER A 230 -4.30 -15.21 -15.78
C SER A 230 -4.01 -15.90 -17.09
N ASP A 231 -3.22 -16.97 -17.04
CA ASP A 231 -2.96 -17.85 -18.19
C ASP A 231 -3.90 -19.07 -18.21
N THR A 232 -3.90 -19.79 -19.33
CA THR A 232 -4.54 -21.10 -19.49
C THR A 232 -4.10 -22.11 -18.44
N ASP A 233 -2.86 -22.01 -17.96
CA ASP A 233 -2.29 -22.96 -16.99
C ASP A 233 -2.54 -22.55 -15.55
N ASP A 234 -3.09 -21.35 -15.29
CA ASP A 234 -3.39 -20.93 -13.92
C ASP A 234 -4.47 -21.84 -13.32
N HIS A 235 -4.18 -22.29 -12.09
CA HIS A 235 -5.08 -23.09 -11.27
C HIS A 235 -5.40 -22.33 -9.99
N VAL A 236 -6.62 -21.85 -9.88
CA VAL A 236 -7.16 -21.20 -8.68
C VAL A 236 -8.11 -22.16 -8.00
N THR A 237 -7.71 -22.66 -6.84
CA THR A 237 -8.51 -23.62 -6.04
C THR A 237 -9.48 -22.91 -5.10
N ASN A 238 -9.08 -21.77 -4.54
CA ASN A 238 -9.91 -20.95 -3.66
C ASN A 238 -10.18 -19.59 -4.30
N TRP A 239 -11.44 -19.35 -4.67
CA TRP A 239 -11.88 -18.10 -5.29
C TRP A 239 -12.40 -17.07 -4.29
N ALA A 240 -12.68 -17.46 -3.04
CA ALA A 240 -13.24 -16.56 -2.04
C ALA A 240 -12.42 -15.25 -1.88
N PRO A 241 -11.08 -15.29 -1.85
CA PRO A 241 -10.29 -14.06 -1.75
C PRO A 241 -10.41 -13.13 -2.96
N ILE A 242 -10.58 -13.67 -4.17
CA ILE A 242 -10.77 -12.89 -5.40
C ILE A 242 -12.16 -12.25 -5.42
N LEU A 243 -13.19 -12.99 -5.00
CA LEU A 243 -14.56 -12.48 -4.91
C LEU A 243 -14.66 -11.39 -3.85
N GLU A 244 -13.99 -11.55 -2.72
CA GLU A 244 -13.91 -10.51 -1.69
C GLU A 244 -13.18 -9.26 -2.21
N LEU A 245 -12.02 -9.39 -2.87
CA LEU A 245 -11.34 -8.24 -3.52
C LEU A 245 -12.26 -7.49 -4.48
N ARG A 246 -13.00 -8.22 -5.31
CA ARG A 246 -13.93 -7.64 -6.29
C ARG A 246 -15.06 -6.88 -5.62
N ARG A 247 -15.59 -7.39 -4.50
CA ARG A 247 -16.75 -6.81 -3.79
C ARG A 247 -16.39 -5.73 -2.77
N SER A 248 -15.20 -5.79 -2.17
CA SER A 248 -14.73 -4.84 -1.15
C SER A 248 -14.21 -3.53 -1.72
N THR A 249 -14.07 -3.43 -3.04
CA THR A 249 -13.49 -2.27 -3.69
C THR A 249 -14.55 -1.54 -4.48
N THR A 250 -14.44 -0.21 -4.60
CA THR A 250 -15.31 0.52 -5.50
C THR A 250 -15.15 -0.07 -6.89
N LYS A 251 -16.29 -0.32 -7.55
CA LYS A 251 -16.37 -0.60 -8.99
C LYS A 251 -15.31 0.25 -9.68
N ASN A 252 -14.38 -0.40 -10.40
CA ASN A 252 -13.34 0.18 -11.27
C ASN A 252 -11.88 0.28 -10.82
N ARG A 253 -11.52 -0.11 -9.58
CA ARG A 253 -10.09 -0.14 -9.20
C ARG A 253 -9.38 -1.44 -9.56
N ILE A 254 -10.12 -2.43 -10.05
CA ILE A 254 -9.59 -3.72 -10.48
C ILE A 254 -10.04 -3.98 -11.91
N LEU A 255 -9.07 -4.17 -12.80
CA LEU A 255 -9.24 -4.59 -14.18
C LEU A 255 -8.89 -6.08 -14.31
N TYR A 256 -9.54 -6.77 -15.23
CA TYR A 256 -9.40 -8.23 -15.38
C TYR A 256 -8.98 -8.62 -16.80
N ASP A 257 -7.76 -9.12 -16.90
CA ASP A 257 -7.16 -9.64 -18.11
C ASP A 257 -7.03 -11.17 -18.04
N LEU A 258 -8.18 -11.84 -18.08
CA LEU A 258 -8.27 -13.25 -17.70
C LEU A 258 -8.41 -14.17 -18.90
N ASP A 259 -7.88 -15.39 -18.75
CA ASP A 259 -8.23 -16.53 -19.58
C ASP A 259 -9.77 -16.72 -19.61
N PRO A 260 -10.35 -17.12 -20.77
CA PRO A 260 -11.79 -17.30 -20.90
C PRO A 260 -12.43 -18.17 -19.83
N LYS A 261 -11.74 -19.21 -19.33
CA LYS A 261 -12.28 -20.09 -18.28
C LYS A 261 -12.47 -19.35 -16.95
N HIS A 262 -11.52 -18.50 -16.59
CA HIS A 262 -11.53 -17.70 -15.38
C HIS A 262 -12.50 -16.52 -15.49
N ARG A 263 -12.54 -15.88 -16.66
CA ARG A 263 -13.49 -14.80 -16.95
C ARG A 263 -14.93 -15.31 -16.83
N LYS A 264 -15.24 -16.48 -17.42
CA LYS A 264 -16.58 -17.08 -17.36
C LYS A 264 -17.01 -17.37 -15.92
N PHE A 265 -16.09 -17.87 -15.08
CA PHE A 265 -16.36 -18.07 -13.66
C PHE A 265 -16.72 -16.76 -12.95
N LEU A 266 -15.93 -15.70 -13.12
CA LEU A 266 -16.26 -14.41 -12.49
C LEU A 266 -17.56 -13.80 -13.03
N GLN A 267 -17.94 -14.06 -14.28
CA GLN A 267 -19.21 -13.57 -14.84
C GLN A 267 -20.44 -14.20 -14.19
N THR A 268 -20.34 -15.43 -13.67
CA THR A 268 -21.47 -16.11 -13.01
C THR A 268 -21.63 -15.72 -11.54
N GLU A 269 -20.59 -15.13 -10.94
CA GLU A 269 -20.58 -14.75 -9.53
C GLU A 269 -21.17 -13.36 -9.30
N THR A 270 -21.87 -13.18 -8.18
CA THR A 270 -22.45 -11.88 -7.83
C THR A 270 -21.36 -10.85 -7.52
N ASN A 271 -21.54 -9.64 -8.05
CA ASN A 271 -20.64 -8.49 -7.83
C ASN A 271 -21.31 -7.42 -6.95
N GLU A 272 -22.06 -7.86 -5.94
CA GLU A 272 -22.66 -6.94 -4.98
C GLU A 272 -21.59 -6.44 -4.00
N PRO A 273 -21.46 -5.11 -3.83
CA PRO A 273 -20.41 -4.54 -2.99
C PRO A 273 -20.63 -4.94 -1.53
N ILE A 274 -19.55 -5.38 -0.88
CA ILE A 274 -19.55 -5.66 0.56
C ILE A 274 -18.97 -4.43 1.24
N VAL A 275 -19.75 -3.83 2.15
CA VAL A 275 -19.25 -2.76 3.01
C VAL A 275 -18.42 -3.42 4.12
N THR A 276 -17.10 -3.43 3.95
CA THR A 276 -16.18 -3.77 5.04
C THR A 276 -15.78 -2.47 5.73
N PRO A 277 -16.10 -2.26 7.03
CA PRO A 277 -15.70 -1.04 7.71
C PRO A 277 -14.18 -0.91 7.73
N ALA A 278 -13.68 0.30 7.48
CA ALA A 278 -12.26 0.59 7.58
C ALA A 278 -11.75 0.26 8.98
N THR A 279 -10.59 -0.39 9.07
CA THR A 279 -9.96 -0.67 10.37
C THR A 279 -9.18 0.53 10.89
N PHE A 280 -8.82 1.45 9.99
CA PHE A 280 -8.12 2.70 10.25
C PHE A 280 -8.79 3.89 9.55
N SER A 281 -8.98 4.99 10.28
CA SER A 281 -9.55 6.23 9.73
C SER A 281 -8.44 7.15 9.20
N LEU A 282 -8.43 7.37 7.89
CA LEU A 282 -7.48 8.31 7.26
C LEU A 282 -7.72 9.77 7.67
N GLN A 283 -8.94 10.10 8.14
CA GLN A 283 -9.32 11.46 8.50
C GLN A 283 -8.89 11.82 9.92
N ASP A 284 -8.97 10.86 10.85
CA ASP A 284 -8.68 11.05 12.28
C ASP A 284 -7.18 11.13 12.59
N TRP A 285 -6.33 10.80 11.62
CA TRP A 285 -4.88 10.78 11.78
C TRP A 285 -4.19 11.63 10.71
N GLN A 286 -3.39 12.59 11.14
CA GLN A 286 -2.55 13.43 10.29
C GLN A 286 -1.14 12.87 10.22
N ALA A 287 -0.62 12.62 9.02
CA ALA A 287 0.80 12.37 8.82
C ALA A 287 1.58 13.69 8.86
N VAL A 288 2.70 13.69 9.59
CA VAL A 288 3.69 14.76 9.60
C VAL A 288 5.00 14.15 9.15
N GLU A 289 5.57 14.67 8.07
CA GLU A 289 6.79 14.16 7.44
C GLU A 289 7.92 15.19 7.56
N PHE A 290 9.12 14.69 7.82
CA PHE A 290 10.34 15.47 7.94
C PHE A 290 11.28 15.13 6.79
N SER A 291 12.11 16.09 6.40
CA SER A 291 13.14 15.86 5.38
C SER A 291 14.16 14.83 5.86
N SER A 292 14.48 13.87 5.01
CA SER A 292 15.54 12.89 5.23
C SER A 292 16.63 13.07 4.17
N ALA A 293 17.89 12.99 4.58
CA ALA A 293 19.03 12.99 3.65
C ALA A 293 19.31 11.61 3.04
N GLY A 294 18.62 10.56 3.52
CA GLY A 294 18.82 9.19 3.06
C GLY A 294 18.28 8.96 1.64
N SER A 295 18.91 8.05 0.90
CA SER A 295 18.45 7.61 -0.42
C SER A 295 17.24 6.66 -0.35
N GLN A 296 17.00 6.03 0.82
CA GLN A 296 15.88 5.12 1.03
C GLN A 296 14.60 5.88 1.36
N LEU A 297 13.46 5.32 0.94
CA LEU A 297 12.16 5.84 1.30
C LEU A 297 11.98 5.80 2.82
N SER A 298 11.86 6.99 3.43
CA SER A 298 11.60 7.16 4.86
C SER A 298 10.33 8.00 5.02
N THR A 299 9.21 7.37 5.37
CA THR A 299 7.89 8.02 5.44
C THR A 299 6.86 7.12 6.15
N VAL A 300 5.64 7.64 6.34
CA VAL A 300 4.46 6.87 6.76
C VAL A 300 3.44 6.80 5.63
N VAL A 301 3.26 5.61 5.05
CA VAL A 301 2.25 5.37 4.01
C VAL A 301 0.95 4.96 4.68
N ARG A 302 -0.14 5.69 4.42
CA ARG A 302 -1.45 5.47 5.06
C ARG A 302 -2.40 4.70 4.14
N SER A 303 -3.08 3.71 4.71
CA SER A 303 -4.15 2.94 4.07
C SER A 303 -5.32 2.77 5.05
N GLU A 304 -6.54 2.59 4.55
CA GLU A 304 -7.74 2.23 5.35
C GLU A 304 -7.57 0.94 6.17
N LYS A 305 -6.57 0.12 5.84
CA LYS A 305 -6.19 -1.09 6.59
C LYS A 305 -5.17 -0.84 7.70
N GLY A 306 -4.57 0.35 7.77
CA GLY A 306 -3.57 0.75 8.76
C GLY A 306 -2.35 1.43 8.12
N PRO A 307 -1.63 2.28 8.87
CA PRO A 307 -0.41 2.93 8.37
C PRO A 307 0.82 2.00 8.39
N ALA A 308 1.69 2.15 7.40
CA ALA A 308 2.99 1.50 7.31
C ALA A 308 4.11 2.54 7.51
N PHE A 309 5.02 2.28 8.44
CA PHE A 309 6.19 3.10 8.71
C PHE A 309 7.42 2.49 8.05
N LEU A 310 8.07 3.26 7.19
CA LEU A 310 9.16 2.83 6.32
C LEU A 310 10.42 3.66 6.60
N GLY A 311 11.59 3.02 6.55
CA GLY A 311 12.89 3.71 6.53
C GLY A 311 13.24 4.38 7.85
N GLU A 312 13.94 5.50 7.82
CA GLU A 312 14.33 6.23 9.04
C GLU A 312 13.11 6.82 9.78
N PRO A 313 13.20 7.14 11.10
CA PRO A 313 12.11 7.72 11.87
C PRO A 313 11.89 9.20 11.49
N THR A 314 11.51 9.48 10.24
CA THR A 314 11.29 10.82 9.69
C THR A 314 9.83 11.13 9.44
N ALA A 315 8.91 10.35 10.01
CA ALA A 315 7.49 10.60 9.93
C ALA A 315 6.76 10.14 11.19
N LEU A 316 5.64 10.80 11.50
CA LEU A 316 4.76 10.47 12.61
C LEU A 316 3.29 10.69 12.26
N LEU A 317 2.42 10.11 13.09
CA LEU A 317 0.97 10.26 13.00
C LEU A 317 0.45 10.99 14.24
N LEU A 318 -0.15 12.15 14.02
CA LEU A 318 -0.84 12.92 15.05
C LEU A 318 -2.34 12.59 15.00
N SER A 319 -2.91 12.20 16.13
CA SER A 319 -4.37 12.07 16.22
C SER A 319 -5.02 13.44 16.24
N LYS A 320 -6.05 13.61 15.41
CA LYS A 320 -6.87 14.84 15.37
C LYS A 320 -8.00 14.84 16.39
N LEU A 321 -8.22 13.73 17.10
CA LEU A 321 -9.22 13.67 18.15
C LEU A 321 -8.78 14.55 19.32
N ALA A 322 -9.62 15.50 19.70
CA ALA A 322 -9.34 16.38 20.82
C ALA A 322 -9.29 15.56 22.12
N PRO A 323 -8.29 15.78 22.99
CA PRO A 323 -8.18 15.04 24.23
C PRO A 323 -9.40 15.34 25.13
N PRO A 324 -10.03 14.30 25.71
CA PRO A 324 -11.19 14.50 26.57
C PRO A 324 -10.77 15.16 27.89
N LYS A 325 -11.76 15.61 28.65
CA LYS A 325 -11.53 16.18 29.99
C LYS A 325 -11.56 15.08 31.04
N PHE A 326 -10.62 15.15 31.99
CA PHE A 326 -10.67 14.37 33.22
C PHE A 326 -12.01 14.59 33.95
N PRO A 327 -12.69 13.55 34.48
CA PRO A 327 -12.21 12.18 34.74
C PRO A 327 -12.49 11.15 33.64
N SER A 328 -12.78 11.59 32.41
CA SER A 328 -12.84 10.69 31.26
C SER A 328 -11.48 10.03 31.02
N GLU A 329 -11.46 8.87 30.38
CA GLU A 329 -10.24 8.20 29.91
C GLU A 329 -10.18 8.20 28.38
N GLN A 330 -8.99 8.01 27.84
CA GLN A 330 -8.77 7.78 26.42
C GLN A 330 -7.95 6.51 26.21
N LYS A 331 -8.16 5.87 25.07
CA LYS A 331 -7.55 4.60 24.71
C LYS A 331 -6.94 4.65 23.33
N VAL A 332 -5.73 4.12 23.20
CA VAL A 332 -5.05 3.90 21.93
C VAL A 332 -4.82 2.40 21.79
N THR A 333 -5.44 1.78 20.79
CA THR A 333 -5.33 0.35 20.53
C THR A 333 -4.73 0.10 19.17
N GLY A 334 -4.03 -1.01 18.99
CA GLY A 334 -3.56 -1.42 17.68
C GLY A 334 -2.82 -2.76 17.71
N LYS A 335 -2.43 -3.21 16.53
CA LYS A 335 -1.60 -4.39 16.33
C LYS A 335 -0.43 -4.03 15.42
N VAL A 336 0.79 -4.12 15.94
CA VAL A 336 2.01 -3.91 15.15
C VAL A 336 2.47 -5.22 14.55
N HIS A 337 2.85 -5.17 13.27
CA HIS A 337 3.53 -6.23 12.53
C HIS A 337 4.90 -5.72 12.08
N PHE A 338 5.95 -6.19 12.73
CA PHE A 338 7.34 -5.84 12.44
C PHE A 338 7.88 -6.60 11.23
N LEU A 339 8.62 -5.90 10.38
CA LEU A 339 9.18 -6.40 9.13
C LEU A 339 10.68 -6.05 9.09
N PRO A 340 11.54 -6.81 9.78
CA PRO A 340 12.98 -6.60 9.72
C PRO A 340 13.50 -6.83 8.29
N LYS A 341 14.31 -5.89 7.79
CA LYS A 341 14.96 -5.96 6.47
C LYS A 341 16.07 -7.00 6.50
N LYS A 342 16.37 -7.63 5.35
CA LYS A 342 17.40 -8.68 5.27
C LYS A 342 18.80 -8.23 5.72
N VAL A 343 19.12 -6.95 5.61
CA VAL A 343 20.42 -6.40 6.07
C VAL A 343 20.56 -6.51 7.60
N ALA A 344 19.44 -6.56 8.33
CA ALA A 344 19.40 -6.80 9.77
C ALA A 344 19.95 -8.17 10.19
N GLU A 345 20.05 -9.15 9.29
CA GLU A 345 20.66 -10.46 9.60
C GLU A 345 22.19 -10.34 9.77
N SER A 346 22.80 -9.21 9.37
CA SER A 346 24.25 -8.98 9.39
C SER A 346 24.70 -7.80 10.26
N VAL A 347 23.77 -7.09 10.91
CA VAL A 347 24.03 -5.88 11.69
C VAL A 347 23.36 -6.01 13.06
N ASN A 348 24.01 -5.51 14.12
CA ASN A 348 23.37 -5.37 15.44
C ASN A 348 22.21 -4.38 15.31
N LEU A 349 20.98 -4.88 15.35
CA LEU A 349 19.77 -4.06 15.37
C LEU A 349 19.77 -3.13 16.60
N ASP A 350 19.35 -1.87 16.42
CA ASP A 350 19.10 -0.98 17.56
C ASP A 350 17.96 -1.58 18.41
N GLU A 351 18.26 -1.92 19.67
CA GLU A 351 17.31 -2.42 20.67
C GLU A 351 16.14 -1.43 20.94
N ASN A 352 16.26 -0.18 20.50
CA ASN A 352 15.20 0.82 20.58
C ASN A 352 14.36 0.94 19.30
N SER A 353 14.52 0.00 18.35
CA SER A 353 13.70 -0.07 17.15
C SER A 353 12.29 -0.54 17.48
N GLY A 354 11.28 0.23 17.08
CA GLY A 354 9.91 -0.11 17.45
C GLY A 354 8.92 1.01 17.21
N VAL A 355 7.76 0.85 17.86
CA VAL A 355 6.67 1.83 17.85
C VAL A 355 6.72 2.63 19.15
N SER A 356 6.68 3.95 19.03
CA SER A 356 6.49 4.85 20.16
C SER A 356 5.14 5.55 20.06
N ILE A 357 4.39 5.52 21.15
CA ILE A 357 3.14 6.26 21.35
C ILE A 357 3.42 7.33 22.39
N TYR A 358 3.39 8.59 21.97
CA TYR A 358 3.61 9.74 22.83
C TYR A 358 2.30 10.34 23.29
N LEU A 359 2.22 10.62 24.59
CA LEU A 359 1.11 11.34 25.21
C LEU A 359 1.54 12.79 25.53
N MET A 360 1.15 13.67 24.62
CA MET A 360 1.33 15.13 24.49
C MET A 360 0.51 16.04 25.41
N ASP A 361 1.02 16.67 26.48
CA ASP A 361 0.16 17.60 27.27
C ASP A 361 -0.33 18.83 26.48
N LYS A 362 0.48 19.28 25.53
CA LYS A 362 0.13 20.30 24.55
C LYS A 362 0.70 19.87 23.21
N ILE A 363 -0.03 20.13 22.14
CA ILE A 363 0.53 20.08 20.79
C ILE A 363 1.50 21.26 20.72
N GLN A 364 2.80 20.98 20.84
CA GLN A 364 3.84 21.94 20.49
C GLN A 364 4.01 21.90 18.97
N ASP A 365 4.55 22.95 18.38
CA ASP A 365 4.98 22.91 16.98
C ASP A 365 6.01 21.76 16.85
N ILE A 366 5.60 20.70 16.15
CA ILE A 366 6.43 19.51 15.97
C ILE A 366 7.39 19.79 14.83
N ASP A 367 8.50 20.45 15.16
CA ASP A 367 9.51 20.88 14.18
C ASP A 367 10.58 19.82 13.93
N SER A 368 10.55 18.71 14.69
CA SER A 368 11.50 17.61 14.56
C SER A 368 10.85 16.26 14.79
N PRO A 369 11.39 15.17 14.21
CA PRO A 369 10.90 13.82 14.46
C PRO A 369 11.12 13.36 15.90
N LYS A 370 12.05 13.99 16.63
CA LYS A 370 12.34 13.65 18.03
C LYS A 370 11.38 14.38 18.95
N ILE A 371 10.48 13.64 19.57
CA ILE A 371 9.55 14.18 20.57
C ILE A 371 10.22 14.16 21.95
N THR A 372 10.29 15.33 22.59
CA THR A 372 10.85 15.51 23.94
C THR A 372 9.79 15.97 24.92
N ASN A 373 10.03 15.79 26.23
CA ASN A 373 9.14 16.23 27.31
C ASN A 373 7.71 15.69 27.26
N SER A 374 7.54 14.49 26.71
CA SER A 374 6.27 13.76 26.64
C SER A 374 6.37 12.43 27.38
N LEU A 375 5.24 11.91 27.83
CA LEU A 375 5.18 10.50 28.25
C LEU A 375 5.25 9.61 27.01
N GLU A 376 6.11 8.60 27.03
CA GLU A 376 6.33 7.65 25.93
C GLU A 376 5.90 6.24 26.35
N VAL A 377 5.06 5.60 25.55
CA VAL A 377 4.81 4.16 25.59
C VAL A 377 5.50 3.53 24.38
N PHE A 378 6.44 2.62 24.62
CA PHE A 378 7.27 2.00 23.60
C PHE A 378 7.00 0.49 23.52
N ILE A 379 6.93 -0.03 22.28
CA ILE A 379 6.82 -1.45 21.96
C ILE A 379 7.93 -1.75 20.94
N GLY A 380 8.93 -2.51 21.38
CA GLY A 380 10.09 -2.90 20.58
C GLY A 380 9.82 -4.12 19.70
N PHE A 381 10.58 -4.22 18.60
CA PHE A 381 10.52 -5.37 17.70
C PHE A 381 10.94 -6.69 18.38
N ASP A 382 11.72 -6.59 19.46
CA ASP A 382 12.20 -7.68 20.31
C ASP A 382 11.19 -8.08 21.41
N GLY A 383 10.02 -7.42 21.46
CA GLY A 383 8.99 -7.63 22.48
C GLY A 383 9.21 -6.85 23.77
N LYS A 384 10.23 -6.00 23.86
CA LYS A 384 10.43 -5.11 25.00
C LYS A 384 9.34 -4.05 25.03
N VAL A 385 8.71 -3.85 26.18
CA VAL A 385 7.67 -2.83 26.36
C VAL A 385 8.03 -1.89 27.50
N LYS A 386 7.73 -0.61 27.34
CA LYS A 386 8.10 0.41 28.33
C LYS A 386 7.11 1.56 28.37
N ILE A 387 6.83 2.07 29.57
CA ILE A 387 6.24 3.38 29.79
C ILE A 387 7.32 4.28 30.41
N THR A 388 7.52 5.48 29.88
CA THR A 388 8.50 6.46 30.39
C THR A 388 7.81 7.80 30.60
N ASN A 389 7.91 8.37 31.79
CA ASN A 389 7.45 9.74 32.04
C ASN A 389 8.37 10.74 31.32
N GLY A 390 7.82 11.88 30.88
CA GLY A 390 8.62 12.99 30.34
C GLY A 390 9.56 13.58 31.40
N GLU A 391 10.51 14.43 31.00
CA GLU A 391 11.43 15.06 31.96
C GLU A 391 10.67 15.89 33.01
N VAL A 392 10.63 15.40 34.24
CA VAL A 392 9.99 16.09 35.37
C VAL A 392 11.05 16.79 36.19
N LYS A 393 11.20 18.10 36.03
CA LYS A 393 12.05 18.90 36.92
C LYS A 393 11.36 18.98 38.29
N ASN A 394 12.08 18.63 39.36
CA ASN A 394 11.74 18.86 40.78
C ASN A 394 10.68 17.96 41.45
N LEU A 395 10.55 16.68 41.09
CA LEU A 395 9.72 15.73 41.86
C LEU A 395 10.46 14.41 42.16
N PRO A 396 11.05 14.24 43.36
CA PRO A 396 11.82 13.04 43.73
C PRO A 396 10.96 11.80 44.05
N TYR A 397 9.63 11.88 43.96
CA TYR A 397 8.70 10.86 44.46
C TYR A 397 7.96 10.04 43.38
N TYR A 398 8.24 10.25 42.09
CA TYR A 398 7.57 9.52 41.01
C TYR A 398 8.52 8.54 40.33
N GLU A 399 8.02 7.34 40.05
CA GLU A 399 8.70 6.40 39.16
C GLU A 399 8.82 7.01 37.77
N THR A 400 10.02 6.91 37.19
CA THR A 400 10.32 7.52 35.90
C THR A 400 9.99 6.59 34.74
N LYS A 401 9.94 5.28 34.98
CA LYS A 401 9.72 4.26 33.96
C LYS A 401 9.15 2.97 34.54
N SER A 402 8.34 2.29 33.73
CA SER A 402 7.88 0.90 33.93
C SER A 402 8.28 0.09 32.71
N ILE A 403 8.83 -1.12 32.88
CA ILE A 403 9.39 -1.94 31.79
C ILE A 403 8.87 -3.37 31.92
N GLY A 404 8.62 -4.01 30.77
CA GLY A 404 8.29 -5.43 30.67
C GLY A 404 8.88 -6.06 29.41
N GLN A 405 8.73 -7.38 29.30
CA GLN A 405 9.24 -8.16 28.18
C GLN A 405 8.21 -9.20 27.74
N LEU A 406 7.84 -9.17 26.47
CA LEU A 406 7.04 -10.20 25.83
C LEU A 406 7.95 -11.27 25.19
N PRO A 407 7.43 -12.47 24.92
CA PRO A 407 8.10 -13.40 24.02
C PRO A 407 8.33 -12.77 22.64
N GLU A 408 9.40 -13.19 21.99
CA GLU A 408 9.72 -12.80 20.61
C GLU A 408 8.61 -13.23 19.65
N SER A 409 8.15 -12.29 18.83
CA SER A 409 7.07 -12.46 17.85
C SER A 409 7.15 -11.35 16.80
N ASP A 410 6.76 -11.64 15.57
CA ASP A 410 6.70 -10.61 14.51
C ASP A 410 5.52 -9.65 14.71
N CYS A 411 4.50 -10.06 15.48
CA CYS A 411 3.32 -9.27 15.76
C CYS A 411 3.01 -9.14 17.26
N TYR A 412 2.61 -7.92 17.65
CA TYR A 412 2.17 -7.58 18.99
C TYR A 412 0.90 -6.75 18.95
N GLY A 413 -0.07 -7.09 19.81
CA GLY A 413 -1.24 -6.26 20.08
C GLY A 413 -1.03 -5.40 21.32
N PHE A 414 -1.64 -4.23 21.37
CA PHE A 414 -1.58 -3.35 22.52
C PHE A 414 -2.87 -2.56 22.77
N GLU A 415 -3.07 -2.19 24.03
CA GLU A 415 -4.02 -1.19 24.49
C GLU A 415 -3.32 -0.26 25.49
N VAL A 416 -3.23 1.01 25.13
CA VAL A 416 -2.76 2.09 26.01
C VAL A 416 -3.97 2.83 26.54
N THR A 417 -4.15 2.85 27.86
CA THR A 417 -5.21 3.63 28.52
C THR A 417 -4.58 4.78 29.29
N ASP A 418 -4.99 6.01 28.95
CA ASP A 418 -4.63 7.23 29.66
C ASP A 418 -5.79 7.69 30.54
N MET A 419 -5.60 7.59 31.86
CA MET A 419 -6.55 8.00 32.89
C MET A 419 -6.23 9.41 33.45
N GLY A 420 -5.27 10.11 32.86
CA GLY A 420 -4.78 11.42 33.29
C GLY A 420 -3.76 11.36 34.42
N TRP A 421 -4.06 10.63 35.49
CA TRP A 421 -3.15 10.45 36.64
C TRP A 421 -2.28 9.20 36.52
N ARG A 422 -2.71 8.21 35.74
CA ARG A 422 -2.02 6.95 35.46
C ARG A 422 -2.13 6.59 34.00
N VAL A 423 -1.08 5.98 33.46
CA VAL A 423 -1.11 5.32 32.16
C VAL A 423 -0.93 3.82 32.37
N LYS A 424 -1.77 3.05 31.68
CA LYS A 424 -1.70 1.60 31.64
C LYS A 424 -1.39 1.14 30.21
N LEU A 425 -0.47 0.21 30.07
CA LEU A 425 -0.22 -0.53 28.84
C LEU A 425 -0.56 -2.00 29.08
N ASP A 426 -1.50 -2.53 28.32
CA ASP A 426 -1.67 -3.97 28.13
C ASP A 426 -1.08 -4.34 26.76
N ALA A 427 -0.07 -5.20 26.73
CA ALA A 427 0.58 -5.64 25.49
C ALA A 427 0.62 -7.17 25.42
N TRP A 428 0.45 -7.76 24.23
CA TRP A 428 0.43 -9.20 24.06
C TRP A 428 0.99 -9.65 22.71
N THR A 429 1.46 -10.90 22.66
CA THR A 429 1.82 -11.56 21.39
C THR A 429 0.58 -11.75 20.52
N ALA A 430 0.63 -11.33 19.26
CA ALA A 430 -0.48 -11.41 18.30
C ALA A 430 -0.09 -12.22 17.05
N GLU A 431 -1.08 -12.50 16.20
CA GLU A 431 -0.89 -13.21 14.93
C GLU A 431 -0.69 -12.24 13.76
N CYS A 432 0.24 -12.61 12.88
CA CYS A 432 0.48 -11.93 11.61
C CYS A 432 -0.34 -12.59 10.50
N GLY A 433 -1.48 -12.00 10.13
CA GLY A 433 -2.38 -12.58 9.11
C GLY A 433 -3.01 -13.91 9.55
N ASP A 434 -3.12 -14.88 8.62
CA ASP A 434 -3.83 -16.16 8.81
C ASP A 434 -3.01 -17.25 9.54
N GLU A 435 -2.00 -16.89 10.33
CA GLU A 435 -1.16 -17.88 11.02
C GLU A 435 -1.89 -18.55 12.20
N LYS A 436 -1.48 -19.79 12.56
CA LYS A 436 -2.15 -20.56 13.62
C LYS A 436 -1.94 -19.94 15.00
N MET A 437 -3.03 -19.92 15.79
CA MET A 437 -3.07 -19.47 17.18
C MET A 437 -1.91 -19.95 18.06
N ARG A 438 -1.04 -19.01 18.44
CA ARG A 438 -0.11 -19.18 19.56
C ARG A 438 -0.82 -18.79 20.87
N LYS A 439 -0.39 -19.37 21.98
CA LYS A 439 -0.91 -19.04 23.31
C LYS A 439 -0.65 -17.56 23.61
N ARG A 440 -1.70 -16.74 23.66
CA ARG A 440 -1.62 -15.31 24.02
C ARG A 440 -0.93 -15.15 25.37
N ARG A 441 0.19 -14.43 25.39
CA ARG A 441 0.83 -13.96 26.62
C ARG A 441 0.69 -12.46 26.71
N THR A 442 0.19 -11.99 27.86
CA THR A 442 -0.06 -10.57 28.11
C THR A 442 0.89 -10.07 29.18
N VAL A 443 1.43 -8.88 28.97
CA VAL A 443 2.17 -8.09 29.95
C VAL A 443 1.39 -6.81 30.19
N THR A 444 1.17 -6.49 31.46
CA THR A 444 0.50 -5.27 31.89
C THR A 444 1.52 -4.40 32.63
N LEU A 445 1.67 -3.16 32.17
CA LEU A 445 2.47 -2.13 32.83
C LEU A 445 1.56 -0.99 33.26
N GLU A 446 1.85 -0.43 34.43
CA GLU A 446 1.24 0.81 34.91
C GLU A 446 2.34 1.79 35.30
N LEU A 447 2.08 3.08 35.08
CA LEU A 447 2.95 4.15 35.55
C LEU A 447 2.11 5.33 35.99
N ASP A 448 2.32 5.76 37.23
CA ASP A 448 1.72 6.99 37.75
C ASP A 448 2.41 8.20 37.11
N THR A 449 1.60 9.20 36.81
CA THR A 449 2.02 10.40 36.08
C THR A 449 1.89 11.63 36.96
N PRO A 450 2.80 12.62 36.85
CA PRO A 450 2.72 13.83 37.66
C PRO A 450 1.39 14.56 37.45
N PHE A 451 0.71 14.91 38.55
CA PHE A 451 -0.52 15.68 38.48
C PHE A 451 -0.29 17.06 37.86
N LYS A 452 -1.01 17.36 36.78
CA LYS A 452 -1.01 18.70 36.16
C LYS A 452 -2.25 19.47 36.62
N LYS A 453 -2.08 20.79 36.82
CA LYS A 453 -3.16 21.69 37.27
C LYS A 453 -4.31 21.81 36.24
N HIS A 454 -4.09 21.48 34.98
CA HIS A 454 -5.09 21.54 33.90
C HIS A 454 -5.71 20.17 33.64
N ARG A 455 -7.03 20.14 33.44
CA ARG A 455 -7.87 18.92 33.42
C ARG A 455 -8.06 18.29 32.03
N ASN A 456 -7.26 18.66 31.03
CA ASN A 456 -7.32 18.00 29.72
C ASN A 456 -6.37 16.81 29.72
N LEU A 457 -6.80 15.69 29.13
CA LEU A 457 -5.89 14.59 28.84
C LEU A 457 -4.90 14.98 27.72
N ARG A 458 -4.01 14.04 27.39
CA ARG A 458 -2.88 14.27 26.49
C ARG A 458 -3.23 13.97 25.04
N ASN A 459 -2.67 14.73 24.11
CA ASN A 459 -2.75 14.46 22.67
C ASN A 459 -1.95 13.19 22.33
N VAL A 460 -2.38 12.45 21.32
CA VAL A 460 -1.77 11.17 20.94
C VAL A 460 -0.95 11.34 19.67
N VAL A 461 0.33 10.96 19.74
CA VAL A 461 1.22 10.85 18.58
C VAL A 461 1.77 9.43 18.50
N VAL A 462 1.79 8.85 17.31
CA VAL A 462 2.42 7.55 17.03
C VAL A 462 3.58 7.76 16.08
N SER A 463 4.76 7.26 16.41
CA SER A 463 5.93 7.34 15.54
C SER A 463 6.74 6.04 15.55
N LYS A 464 7.61 5.92 14.55
CA LYS A 464 8.73 4.98 14.59
C LYS A 464 9.84 5.51 15.49
N LYS A 465 10.56 4.60 16.14
CA LYS A 465 11.83 4.85 16.86
C LYS A 465 12.88 3.82 16.41
N GLY A 466 14.16 4.15 16.57
CA GLY A 466 15.30 3.32 16.17
C GLY A 466 15.80 3.66 14.77
N ASP A 467 16.31 2.65 14.06
CA ASP A 467 16.97 2.79 12.76
C ASP A 467 16.09 2.36 11.58
N SER A 468 16.61 2.47 10.34
CA SER A 468 15.93 2.03 9.12
C SER A 468 15.88 0.51 8.89
N ALA A 469 16.41 -0.32 9.79
CA ALA A 469 16.50 -1.77 9.59
C ALA A 469 15.18 -2.49 9.85
N VAL A 470 14.27 -1.90 10.64
CA VAL A 470 12.96 -2.50 10.97
C VAL A 470 11.83 -1.59 10.49
N ASP A 471 11.12 -2.00 9.45
CA ASP A 471 9.85 -1.35 9.08
C ASP A 471 8.69 -2.02 9.83
N PHE A 472 7.53 -1.38 9.89
CA PHE A 472 6.36 -2.04 10.46
C PHE A 472 5.05 -1.56 9.85
N LEU A 473 4.06 -2.46 9.88
CA LEU A 473 2.66 -2.17 9.62
C LEU A 473 1.93 -2.05 10.96
N LEU A 474 1.12 -1.01 11.11
CA LEU A 474 0.29 -0.82 12.28
C LEU A 474 -1.18 -1.03 11.90
N GLU A 475 -1.68 -2.23 12.17
CA GLU A 475 -3.04 -2.65 11.87
C GLU A 475 -3.99 -2.22 13.00
N GLU A 476 -5.25 -1.96 12.65
CA GLU A 476 -6.33 -1.69 13.62
C GLU A 476 -6.05 -0.52 14.60
N LEU A 477 -5.21 0.44 14.21
CA LEU A 477 -4.91 1.62 15.03
C LEU A 477 -6.18 2.44 15.25
N ARG A 478 -6.59 2.56 16.52
CA ARG A 478 -7.74 3.36 16.93
C ARG A 478 -7.38 4.24 18.12
N HIS A 479 -7.92 5.46 18.12
CA HIS A 479 -7.92 6.35 19.26
C HIS A 479 -9.37 6.65 19.63
N SER A 480 -9.74 6.37 20.87
CA SER A 480 -11.10 6.57 21.37
C SER A 480 -11.07 7.19 22.77
N SER A 481 -12.18 7.83 23.15
CA SER A 481 -12.39 8.37 24.49
C SER A 481 -13.69 7.84 25.07
N SER A 482 -13.69 7.44 26.33
CA SER A 482 -14.91 7.09 27.05
C SER A 482 -15.25 8.21 28.04
N ALA A 483 -16.46 8.75 27.96
CA ALA A 483 -16.94 9.68 28.97
C ALA A 483 -17.26 8.91 30.25
N SER A 484 -16.66 9.29 31.38
CA SER A 484 -17.07 8.75 32.67
C SER A 484 -18.49 9.25 32.98
N LEU A 485 -19.50 8.40 32.80
CA LEU A 485 -20.83 8.61 33.37
C LEU A 485 -20.72 8.43 34.90
N SER A 486 -20.22 9.45 35.59
CA SER A 486 -20.15 9.48 37.05
C SER A 486 -20.96 10.65 37.59
N PHE A 487 -22.04 10.29 38.28
CA PHE A 487 -22.98 11.10 39.08
C PHE A 487 -24.10 11.88 38.36
N SER A 488 -25.15 11.18 37.95
CA SER A 488 -26.52 11.75 37.92
C SER A 488 -27.66 10.77 38.28
N LEU A 489 -27.32 9.56 38.76
CA LEU A 489 -28.33 8.61 39.27
C LEU A 489 -28.79 8.88 40.71
N ILE A 490 -28.12 9.77 41.45
CA ILE A 490 -28.57 10.17 42.80
C ILE A 490 -29.58 11.32 42.76
N SER A 491 -29.57 12.15 41.70
CA SER A 491 -30.57 13.22 41.52
C SER A 491 -31.95 12.69 41.12
N ALA A 492 -32.03 11.51 40.49
CA ALA A 492 -33.32 10.89 40.15
C ALA A 492 -34.00 10.19 41.35
N LEU A 493 -33.23 9.73 42.35
CA LEU A 493 -33.79 9.09 43.54
C LEU A 493 -34.20 10.09 44.64
N LEU A 494 -33.57 11.27 44.69
CA LEU A 494 -33.97 12.32 45.63
C LEU A 494 -35.24 13.06 45.18
N LEU A 495 -35.49 13.16 43.88
CA LEU A 495 -36.72 13.76 43.34
C LEU A 495 -37.96 12.86 43.50
N THR A 496 -37.79 11.54 43.60
CA THR A 496 -38.92 10.62 43.85
C THR A 496 -39.27 10.50 45.33
N ILE A 497 -38.32 10.70 46.25
CA ILE A 497 -38.61 10.69 47.70
C ILE A 497 -39.29 12.00 48.14
N SER A 498 -39.00 13.14 47.50
CA SER A 498 -39.68 14.42 47.81
C SER A 498 -41.14 14.49 47.32
N ILE A 499 -41.54 13.66 46.34
CA ILE A 499 -42.92 13.63 45.82
C ILE A 499 -43.83 12.72 46.65
N ILE A 500 -43.28 11.75 47.40
CA ILE A 500 -44.06 10.84 48.26
C ILE A 500 -44.44 11.48 49.61
N TYR A 501 -43.78 12.57 50.02
CA TYR A 501 -44.11 13.31 51.26
C TYR A 501 -45.11 14.46 51.07
N LEU A 502 -45.69 14.62 49.88
CA LEU A 502 -46.60 15.72 49.54
C LEU A 502 -47.93 15.26 48.92
N LEU A 503 -48.32 13.99 49.13
CA LEU A 503 -49.65 13.45 48.84
C LEU A 503 -50.30 12.88 50.10
#